data_AF-A0A946AUX2-F1
#
_entry.id   AF-A0A946AUX2-F1
#
_cell.length_a   1.000
_cell.length_b   1.000
_cell.length_c   1.000
_cell.angle_alpha   90.00
_cell.angle_beta   90.00
_cell.angle_gamma   90.00
#
_symmetry.space_group_name_H-M   'P 1'
#
loop_
_entity.id
_entity.type
_entity.pdbx_description
1 polymer ?
#
loop_
_entity_poly.entity_id
_entity_poly.type
_entity_poly.pdbx_seq_one_letter_code
_entity_poly.pdbx_strand_id
1 'polypeptide(L)'
;MKQLAIFWLVIIFFMITSCDKELKEHPISPQVKQQMDAKKKVGDPAHSISGIIEFDKSIASKVPKQGTLFLIARPEGVLSGPPLAAKKHTLIKFPFAFKIGQENVMLEGNKFEGNITVTARWDLDGMPKASPDDIDGSINVISGSKDVKIILDHIIEAKISANTMVSGTIRIDPNLVDKIPKGASLFLIARSEGAQRGMPLAVKKLQGITFPYSFTLGQADVMLPGALFEGPITIFARIDKDGDAAPAPGDIDGVVTTNSGDQQVQIILNNLIGP
;
A
#
# COMPACT_ATOMS: atom_id res chain seq x y z
N MET A 1 -74.91 56.99 -41.92
CA MET A 1 -75.39 55.71 -42.50
C MET A 1 -74.16 54.93 -42.99
N LYS A 2 -74.03 53.65 -42.57
CA LYS A 2 -73.38 52.45 -43.19
C LYS A 2 -72.30 52.70 -44.29
N GLN A 3 -71.12 52.10 -44.35
CA GLN A 3 -70.67 50.69 -44.26
C GLN A 3 -69.12 50.67 -44.14
N LEU A 4 -68.49 49.80 -43.32
CA LEU A 4 -68.01 48.43 -43.60
C LEU A 4 -66.71 48.31 -44.45
N ALA A 5 -65.67 47.80 -43.77
CA ALA A 5 -64.77 46.72 -44.19
C ALA A 5 -63.39 47.01 -44.86
N ILE A 6 -62.50 46.07 -44.53
CA ILE A 6 -61.25 45.62 -45.18
C ILE A 6 -59.97 46.17 -44.53
N PHE A 7 -59.51 45.41 -43.54
CA PHE A 7 -58.21 45.49 -42.89
C PHE A 7 -57.18 44.78 -43.78
N TRP A 8 -56.29 45.55 -44.43
CA TRP A 8 -55.14 45.02 -45.15
C TRP A 8 -53.88 45.16 -44.29
N LEU A 9 -53.23 44.01 -44.11
CA LEU A 9 -51.97 43.76 -43.44
C LEU A 9 -50.84 44.60 -44.08
N VAL A 10 -50.28 45.57 -43.35
CA VAL A 10 -49.02 46.23 -43.73
C VAL A 10 -48.00 45.94 -42.62
N ILE A 11 -47.18 44.92 -42.87
CA ILE A 11 -46.00 44.59 -42.08
C ILE A 11 -44.97 45.68 -42.36
N ILE A 12 -44.68 46.51 -41.36
CA ILE A 12 -43.61 47.50 -41.39
C ILE A 12 -42.28 46.75 -41.34
N PHE A 13 -41.57 46.77 -42.46
CA PHE A 13 -40.21 46.24 -42.62
C PHE A 13 -39.23 47.18 -41.91
N PHE A 14 -38.89 46.87 -40.65
CA PHE A 14 -37.74 47.51 -40.00
C PHE A 14 -36.47 46.87 -40.58
N MET A 15 -35.81 47.57 -41.50
CA MET A 15 -34.45 47.27 -41.94
C MET A 15 -33.50 47.45 -40.75
N ILE A 16 -33.25 46.38 -40.00
CA ILE A 16 -32.06 46.29 -39.16
C ILE A 16 -30.94 45.88 -40.10
N THR A 17 -30.11 46.85 -40.47
CA THR A 17 -28.82 46.58 -41.10
C THR A 17 -27.95 45.84 -40.08
N SER A 18 -28.06 44.51 -40.06
CA SER A 18 -27.09 43.69 -39.34
C SER A 18 -25.76 43.83 -40.06
N CYS A 19 -24.79 44.47 -39.41
CA CYS A 19 -23.40 44.30 -39.80
C CYS A 19 -23.03 42.82 -39.56
N ASP A 20 -23.12 41.99 -40.60
CA ASP A 20 -22.41 40.71 -40.64
C ASP A 20 -20.91 41.01 -40.69
N LYS A 21 -20.33 41.19 -39.51
CA LYS A 21 -18.89 41.11 -39.33
C LYS A 21 -18.58 39.63 -39.29
N GLU A 22 -18.25 39.03 -40.44
CA GLU A 22 -17.68 37.68 -40.48
C GLU A 22 -16.56 37.60 -39.43
N LEU A 23 -16.80 36.80 -38.39
CA LEU A 23 -15.73 36.40 -37.49
C LEU A 23 -14.78 35.56 -38.33
N LYS A 24 -13.62 36.14 -38.70
CA LYS A 24 -12.54 35.37 -39.32
C LYS A 24 -12.16 34.27 -38.35
N GLU A 25 -12.58 33.04 -38.64
CA GLU A 25 -12.09 31.87 -37.93
C GLU A 25 -10.60 31.75 -38.22
N HIS A 26 -9.77 32.07 -37.22
CA HIS A 26 -8.35 31.82 -37.32
C HIS A 26 -8.13 30.32 -37.24
N PRO A 27 -7.48 29.70 -38.24
CA PRO A 27 -7.25 28.26 -38.24
C PRO A 27 -6.45 27.88 -37.00
N ILE A 28 -6.91 26.84 -36.30
CA ILE A 28 -6.25 26.27 -35.12
C ILE A 28 -4.79 25.99 -35.49
N SER A 29 -3.85 26.49 -34.69
CA SER A 29 -2.43 26.29 -34.98
C SER A 29 -2.10 24.78 -35.01
N PRO A 30 -1.16 24.33 -35.85
CA PRO A 30 -0.77 22.92 -35.90
C PRO A 30 -0.39 22.35 -34.52
N GLN A 31 0.19 23.19 -33.66
CA GLN A 31 0.55 22.82 -32.28
C GLN A 31 -0.68 22.61 -31.40
N VAL A 32 -1.69 23.49 -31.48
CA VAL A 32 -2.93 23.33 -30.72
C VAL A 32 -3.72 22.12 -31.23
N LYS A 33 -3.71 21.87 -32.55
CA LYS A 33 -4.34 20.68 -33.13
C LYS A 33 -3.64 19.40 -32.67
N GLN A 34 -2.31 19.35 -32.67
CA GLN A 34 -1.53 18.24 -32.13
C GLN A 34 -1.79 18.02 -30.63
N GLN A 35 -1.86 19.10 -29.84
CA GLN A 35 -2.20 19.01 -28.41
C GLN A 35 -3.64 18.49 -28.20
N MET A 36 -4.59 18.92 -29.02
CA MET A 36 -5.97 18.42 -28.99
C MET A 36 -6.05 16.94 -29.39
N ASP A 37 -5.32 16.52 -30.43
CA ASP A 37 -5.28 15.13 -30.88
C ASP A 37 -4.59 14.21 -29.85
N ALA A 38 -3.51 14.68 -29.21
CA ALA A 38 -2.85 13.98 -28.11
C ALA A 38 -3.79 13.83 -26.90
N LYS A 39 -4.50 14.91 -26.53
CA LYS A 39 -5.48 14.89 -25.44
C LYS A 39 -6.69 13.99 -25.76
N LYS A 40 -7.09 13.90 -27.03
CA LYS A 40 -8.15 12.99 -27.51
C LYS A 40 -7.72 11.52 -27.43
N LYS A 41 -6.46 11.20 -27.75
CA LYS A 41 -5.89 9.85 -27.60
C LYS A 41 -5.82 9.40 -26.14
N VAL A 42 -5.54 10.30 -25.20
CA VAL A 42 -5.53 10.01 -23.75
C VAL A 42 -6.94 9.67 -23.21
N GLY A 43 -8.00 10.17 -23.86
CA GLY A 43 -9.39 9.86 -23.51
C GLY A 43 -10.03 8.72 -24.31
N ASP A 44 -9.27 8.06 -25.21
CA ASP A 44 -9.80 7.05 -26.12
C ASP A 44 -10.32 5.82 -25.35
N PRO A 45 -11.61 5.47 -25.47
CA PRO A 45 -12.17 4.29 -24.82
C PRO A 45 -11.42 2.99 -25.17
N ALA A 46 -10.83 2.88 -26.37
CA ALA A 46 -10.08 1.69 -26.80
C ALA A 46 -8.79 1.46 -25.99
N HIS A 47 -8.26 2.51 -25.36
CA HIS A 47 -7.07 2.47 -24.51
C HIS A 47 -7.45 2.60 -23.03
N SER A 48 -8.61 2.05 -22.66
CA SER A 48 -9.09 2.06 -21.28
C SER A 48 -9.90 0.80 -20.97
N ILE A 49 -9.98 0.47 -19.68
CA ILE A 49 -10.85 -0.55 -19.13
C ILE A 49 -11.76 0.12 -18.11
N SER A 50 -13.05 -0.21 -18.16
CA SER A 50 -14.05 0.32 -17.22
C SER A 50 -15.00 -0.75 -16.74
N GLY A 51 -15.46 -0.63 -15.49
CA GLY A 51 -16.31 -1.64 -14.88
C GLY A 51 -16.71 -1.30 -13.45
N ILE A 52 -17.14 -2.33 -12.72
CA ILE A 52 -17.53 -2.26 -11.31
C ILE A 52 -16.57 -3.11 -10.47
N ILE A 53 -16.18 -2.59 -9.31
CA ILE A 53 -15.52 -3.34 -8.23
C ILE A 53 -16.51 -3.52 -7.08
N GLU A 54 -16.59 -4.72 -6.52
CA GLU A 54 -17.37 -5.01 -5.31
C GLU A 54 -16.68 -6.08 -4.46
N PHE A 55 -17.04 -6.16 -3.18
CA PHE A 55 -16.58 -7.24 -2.30
C PHE A 55 -17.41 -8.51 -2.51
N ASP A 56 -16.76 -9.66 -2.42
CA ASP A 56 -17.47 -10.92 -2.28
C ASP A 56 -18.33 -10.91 -1.00
N LYS A 57 -19.54 -11.46 -1.10
CA LYS A 57 -20.50 -11.46 0.00
C LYS A 57 -19.99 -12.20 1.23
N SER A 58 -19.12 -13.19 1.06
CA SER A 58 -18.56 -13.99 2.16
C SER A 58 -17.58 -13.20 3.04
N ILE A 59 -16.95 -12.16 2.50
CA ILE A 59 -15.97 -11.33 3.23
C ILE A 59 -16.46 -9.90 3.49
N ALA A 60 -17.51 -9.43 2.81
CA ALA A 60 -18.02 -8.07 2.89
C ALA A 60 -18.30 -7.57 4.33
N SER A 61 -18.72 -8.45 5.24
CA SER A 61 -18.97 -8.08 6.65
C SER A 61 -17.69 -7.91 7.49
N LYS A 62 -16.55 -8.40 7.00
CA LYS A 62 -15.23 -8.31 7.66
C LYS A 62 -14.42 -7.12 7.16
N VAL A 63 -14.89 -6.42 6.13
CA VAL A 63 -14.17 -5.33 5.48
C VAL A 63 -14.17 -4.07 6.36
N PRO A 64 -12.99 -3.47 6.62
CA PRO A 64 -12.91 -2.18 7.29
C PRO A 64 -13.64 -1.07 6.51
N LYS A 65 -14.38 -0.22 7.22
CA LYS A 65 -15.19 0.87 6.63
C LYS A 65 -14.36 1.95 5.92
N GLN A 66 -13.05 1.95 6.13
CA GLN A 66 -12.12 2.93 5.58
C GLN A 66 -10.91 2.17 5.02
N GLY A 67 -10.42 2.66 3.90
CA GLY A 67 -9.30 2.10 3.17
C GLY A 67 -9.07 2.90 1.89
N THR A 68 -7.96 2.60 1.25
CA THR A 68 -7.60 3.16 -0.06
C THR A 68 -7.80 2.07 -1.11
N LEU A 69 -8.45 2.39 -2.23
CA LEU A 69 -8.50 1.48 -3.37
C LEU A 69 -7.34 1.80 -4.31
N PHE A 70 -6.47 0.83 -4.53
CA PHE A 70 -5.48 0.84 -5.60
C PHE A 70 -5.97 -0.01 -6.77
N LEU A 71 -5.86 0.54 -7.97
CA LEU A 71 -6.14 -0.14 -9.22
C LEU A 71 -4.84 -0.21 -10.01
N ILE A 72 -4.39 -1.42 -10.32
CA ILE A 72 -3.08 -1.70 -10.89
C ILE A 72 -3.30 -2.49 -12.18
N ALA A 73 -2.74 -2.00 -13.28
CA ALA A 73 -2.79 -2.68 -14.57
C ALA A 73 -1.38 -3.13 -14.98
N ARG A 74 -1.25 -4.41 -15.32
CA ARG A 74 -0.03 -5.02 -15.87
C ARG A 74 -0.35 -5.74 -17.17
N PRO A 75 0.58 -5.81 -18.14
CA PRO A 75 0.44 -6.76 -19.23
C PRO A 75 0.23 -8.17 -18.67
N GLU A 76 -0.63 -8.96 -19.31
CA GLU A 76 -0.91 -10.32 -18.87
C GLU A 76 0.39 -11.15 -18.77
N GLY A 77 0.52 -11.92 -17.68
CA GLY A 77 1.71 -12.75 -17.41
C GLY A 77 2.88 -12.01 -16.76
N VAL A 78 2.83 -10.68 -16.61
CA VAL A 78 3.85 -9.91 -15.91
C VAL A 78 3.55 -9.88 -14.41
N LEU A 79 4.35 -10.59 -13.62
CA LEU A 79 4.14 -10.75 -12.17
C LEU A 79 4.87 -9.72 -11.31
N SER A 80 5.93 -9.08 -11.82
CA SER A 80 6.82 -8.21 -11.04
C SER A 80 7.25 -6.94 -11.80
N GLY A 81 7.94 -6.02 -11.12
CA GLY A 81 8.36 -4.73 -11.67
C GLY A 81 7.31 -3.62 -11.53
N PRO A 82 7.56 -2.40 -12.05
CA PRO A 82 6.56 -1.32 -12.04
C PRO A 82 5.36 -1.70 -12.92
N PRO A 83 4.12 -1.31 -12.54
CA PRO A 83 2.95 -1.58 -13.35
C PRO A 83 2.91 -0.69 -14.61
N LEU A 84 2.14 -1.12 -15.61
CA LEU A 84 1.92 -0.34 -16.83
C LEU A 84 1.15 0.94 -16.51
N ALA A 85 0.07 0.80 -15.73
CA ALA A 85 -0.73 1.91 -15.24
C ALA A 85 -1.19 1.65 -13.81
N ALA A 86 -1.37 2.73 -13.03
CA ALA A 86 -1.85 2.64 -11.67
C ALA A 86 -2.76 3.84 -11.34
N LYS A 87 -3.75 3.60 -10.49
CA LYS A 87 -4.68 4.63 -10.03
C LYS A 87 -5.05 4.42 -8.57
N LYS A 88 -5.02 5.49 -7.79
CA LYS A 88 -5.41 5.51 -6.38
C LYS A 88 -6.75 6.20 -6.22
N HIS A 89 -7.61 5.62 -5.39
CA HIS A 89 -8.92 6.17 -5.02
C HIS A 89 -9.09 6.17 -3.50
N THR A 90 -9.59 7.28 -2.97
CA THR A 90 -9.91 7.45 -1.54
C THR A 90 -11.37 7.87 -1.40
N LEU A 91 -11.94 7.66 -0.22
CA LEU A 91 -13.32 8.09 0.11
C LEU A 91 -14.40 7.55 -0.85
N ILE A 92 -14.23 6.30 -1.28
CA ILE A 92 -15.17 5.63 -2.19
C ILE A 92 -16.22 4.81 -1.43
N LYS A 93 -17.29 4.44 -2.14
CA LYS A 93 -18.30 3.49 -1.68
C LYS A 93 -18.40 2.35 -2.66
N PHE A 94 -18.63 1.15 -2.14
CA PHE A 94 -18.87 -0.05 -2.96
C PHE A 94 -20.37 -0.29 -3.16
N PRO A 95 -20.80 -0.81 -4.32
CA PRO A 95 -19.98 -1.10 -5.50
C PRO A 95 -19.40 0.17 -6.13
N PHE A 96 -18.14 0.10 -6.59
CA PHE A 96 -17.39 1.27 -7.08
C PHE A 96 -17.19 1.17 -8.59
N ALA A 97 -17.64 2.20 -9.32
CA ALA A 97 -17.38 2.30 -10.75
C ALA A 97 -15.95 2.81 -11.01
N PHE A 98 -15.20 2.07 -11.82
CA PHE A 98 -13.81 2.40 -12.13
C PHE A 98 -13.56 2.62 -13.61
N LYS A 99 -12.51 3.39 -13.89
CA LYS A 99 -11.86 3.48 -15.20
C LYS A 99 -10.35 3.61 -15.00
N ILE A 100 -9.59 2.79 -15.73
CA ILE A 100 -8.13 2.86 -15.84
C ILE A 100 -7.74 2.79 -17.32
N GLY A 101 -6.77 3.60 -17.75
CA GLY A 101 -6.41 3.66 -19.16
C GLY A 101 -5.11 4.41 -19.43
N GLN A 102 -4.97 4.88 -20.68
CA GLN A 102 -3.80 5.62 -21.16
C GLN A 102 -3.43 6.81 -20.27
N GLU A 103 -4.41 7.46 -19.63
CA GLU A 103 -4.21 8.57 -18.70
C GLU A 103 -3.53 8.16 -17.37
N ASN A 104 -3.45 6.86 -17.08
CA ASN A 104 -2.89 6.32 -15.85
C ASN A 104 -1.56 5.59 -16.07
N VAL A 105 -1.05 5.57 -17.31
CA VAL A 105 0.22 4.93 -17.65
C VAL A 105 1.36 5.63 -16.93
N MET A 106 2.25 4.83 -16.31
CA MET A 106 3.28 5.35 -15.42
C MET A 106 4.53 5.88 -16.14
N LEU A 107 4.87 5.29 -17.29
CA LEU A 107 6.06 5.63 -18.06
C LEU A 107 5.66 6.27 -19.38
N GLU A 108 6.22 7.44 -19.67
CA GLU A 108 5.98 8.14 -20.92
C GLU A 108 6.42 7.30 -22.12
N GLY A 109 5.62 7.29 -23.19
CA GLY A 109 5.84 6.48 -24.38
C GLY A 109 5.18 5.10 -24.36
N ASN A 110 4.83 4.57 -23.18
CA ASN A 110 4.08 3.32 -23.09
C ASN A 110 2.62 3.50 -23.54
N LYS A 111 2.07 2.45 -24.16
CA LYS A 111 0.68 2.40 -24.57
C LYS A 111 -0.12 1.46 -23.69
N PHE A 112 -1.34 1.87 -23.37
CA PHE A 112 -2.32 1.02 -22.70
C PHE A 112 -3.03 0.16 -23.74
N GLU A 113 -2.40 -0.96 -24.13
CA GLU A 113 -2.88 -1.84 -25.20
C GLU A 113 -2.60 -3.32 -24.88
N GLY A 114 -3.27 -4.23 -25.61
CA GLY A 114 -3.10 -5.67 -25.46
C GLY A 114 -3.89 -6.29 -24.30
N ASN A 115 -3.48 -7.51 -23.90
CA ASN A 115 -4.05 -8.21 -22.76
C ASN A 115 -3.45 -7.68 -21.46
N ILE A 116 -4.31 -7.38 -20.50
CA ILE A 116 -3.99 -6.69 -19.26
C ILE A 116 -4.61 -7.45 -18.10
N THR A 117 -3.80 -7.75 -17.10
CA THR A 117 -4.28 -8.11 -15.76
C THR A 117 -4.56 -6.82 -14.99
N VAL A 118 -5.82 -6.63 -14.58
CA VAL A 118 -6.23 -5.53 -13.71
C VAL A 118 -6.48 -6.08 -12.32
N THR A 119 -5.70 -5.60 -11.36
CA THR A 119 -5.82 -5.93 -9.93
C THR A 119 -6.40 -4.73 -9.20
N ALA A 120 -7.50 -4.94 -8.49
CA ALA A 120 -8.02 -4.01 -7.50
C ALA A 120 -7.56 -4.48 -6.11
N ARG A 121 -7.01 -3.58 -5.30
CA ARG A 121 -6.60 -3.86 -3.92
C ARG A 121 -7.20 -2.83 -2.97
N TRP A 122 -7.94 -3.31 -1.97
CA TRP A 122 -8.40 -2.54 -0.84
C TRP A 122 -7.34 -2.57 0.26
N ASP A 123 -6.72 -1.41 0.46
CA ASP A 123 -5.53 -1.20 1.27
C ASP A 123 -5.89 -0.52 2.59
N LEU A 124 -5.39 -1.08 3.69
CA LEU A 124 -5.77 -0.68 5.05
C LEU A 124 -4.75 0.22 5.74
N ASP A 125 -3.49 0.15 5.35
CA ASP A 125 -2.37 0.85 5.99
C ASP A 125 -1.90 2.11 5.24
N GLY A 126 -2.41 2.34 4.02
CA GLY A 126 -2.05 3.46 3.16
C GLY A 126 -0.80 3.24 2.31
N MET A 127 -0.20 2.04 2.34
CA MET A 127 1.08 1.75 1.70
C MET A 127 0.91 1.33 0.24
N PRO A 128 1.81 1.72 -0.68
CA PRO A 128 1.70 1.28 -2.08
C PRO A 128 1.92 -0.24 -2.27
N LYS A 129 2.72 -0.87 -1.40
CA LYS A 129 3.00 -2.31 -1.43
C LYS A 129 1.84 -3.07 -0.78
N ALA A 130 1.53 -4.25 -1.30
CA ALA A 130 0.52 -5.12 -0.69
C ALA A 130 0.97 -5.56 0.70
N SER A 131 0.05 -5.47 1.66
CA SER A 131 0.26 -5.81 3.05
C SER A 131 -0.69 -6.94 3.47
N PRO A 132 -0.37 -7.67 4.55
CA PRO A 132 -1.33 -8.57 5.17
C PRO A 132 -2.65 -7.85 5.50
N ASP A 133 -3.76 -8.58 5.41
CA ASP A 133 -5.14 -8.11 5.63
C ASP A 133 -5.70 -7.16 4.54
N ASP A 134 -4.88 -6.75 3.57
CA ASP A 134 -5.39 -6.17 2.34
C ASP A 134 -6.32 -7.16 1.64
N ILE A 135 -7.28 -6.65 0.87
CA ILE A 135 -8.20 -7.50 0.12
C ILE A 135 -8.05 -7.19 -1.35
N ASP A 136 -7.71 -8.18 -2.16
CA ASP A 136 -7.53 -8.01 -3.59
C ASP A 136 -8.41 -8.91 -4.43
N GLY A 137 -8.46 -8.56 -5.71
CA GLY A 137 -9.23 -9.23 -6.74
C GLY A 137 -8.66 -8.84 -8.09
N SER A 138 -8.59 -9.81 -9.01
CA SER A 138 -7.95 -9.59 -10.31
C SER A 138 -8.76 -10.18 -11.46
N ILE A 139 -8.66 -9.54 -12.62
CA ILE A 139 -9.22 -10.03 -13.88
C ILE A 139 -8.21 -9.90 -15.01
N ASN A 140 -8.24 -10.82 -15.97
CA ASN A 140 -7.53 -10.69 -17.24
C ASN A 140 -8.51 -10.24 -18.31
N VAL A 141 -8.22 -9.11 -18.95
CA VAL A 141 -9.07 -8.47 -19.96
C VAL A 141 -8.23 -7.81 -21.04
N ILE A 142 -8.83 -7.54 -22.19
CA ILE A 142 -8.16 -6.78 -23.25
C ILE A 142 -8.41 -5.28 -23.09
N SER A 143 -7.45 -4.43 -23.46
CA SER A 143 -7.69 -2.99 -23.53
C SER A 143 -8.93 -2.67 -24.37
N GLY A 144 -9.74 -1.70 -23.89
CA GLY A 144 -11.02 -1.35 -24.48
C GLY A 144 -12.23 -2.05 -23.86
N SER A 145 -12.01 -3.03 -22.97
CA SER A 145 -13.10 -3.76 -22.30
C SER A 145 -13.95 -2.85 -21.41
N LYS A 146 -15.27 -3.03 -21.49
CA LYS A 146 -16.27 -2.29 -20.71
C LYS A 146 -17.12 -3.24 -19.88
N ASP A 147 -17.80 -2.70 -18.88
CA ASP A 147 -18.74 -3.41 -18.02
C ASP A 147 -18.13 -4.65 -17.35
N VAL A 148 -16.81 -4.63 -17.14
CA VAL A 148 -16.11 -5.72 -16.48
C VAL A 148 -16.38 -5.67 -14.97
N LYS A 149 -16.23 -6.82 -14.31
CA LYS A 149 -16.47 -6.93 -12.87
C LYS A 149 -15.24 -7.47 -12.18
N ILE A 150 -14.72 -6.75 -11.20
CA ILE A 150 -13.68 -7.23 -10.30
C ILE A 150 -14.33 -7.52 -8.95
N ILE A 151 -14.20 -8.76 -8.48
CA ILE A 151 -14.63 -9.16 -7.15
C ILE A 151 -13.41 -9.13 -6.25
N LEU A 152 -13.47 -8.39 -5.15
CA LEU A 152 -12.49 -8.46 -4.07
C LEU A 152 -12.90 -9.66 -3.20
N ASP A 153 -12.19 -10.78 -3.36
CA ASP A 153 -12.50 -12.07 -2.74
C ASP A 153 -11.30 -12.72 -2.02
N HIS A 154 -10.10 -12.21 -2.25
CA HIS A 154 -8.88 -12.74 -1.68
C HIS A 154 -8.34 -11.80 -0.59
N ILE A 155 -8.27 -12.30 0.64
CA ILE A 155 -7.55 -11.60 1.71
C ILE A 155 -6.09 -11.95 1.54
N ILE A 156 -5.24 -10.94 1.36
CA ILE A 156 -3.80 -11.11 1.32
C ILE A 156 -3.35 -11.56 2.70
N GLU A 157 -3.10 -12.85 2.81
CA GLU A 157 -2.50 -13.40 4.02
C GLU A 157 -1.06 -12.94 4.10
N ALA A 158 -0.59 -12.67 5.32
CA ALA A 158 0.83 -12.64 5.56
C ALA A 158 1.41 -13.93 4.99
N LYS A 159 2.35 -13.83 4.05
CA LYS A 159 3.14 -14.98 3.65
C LYS A 159 4.01 -15.34 4.86
N ILE A 160 3.45 -16.09 5.80
CA ILE A 160 4.18 -16.72 6.88
C ILE A 160 5.04 -17.76 6.19
N SER A 161 6.21 -17.33 5.73
CA SER A 161 7.26 -18.27 5.35
C SER A 161 7.43 -19.17 6.57
N ALA A 162 7.31 -20.49 6.38
CA ALA A 162 7.10 -21.46 7.46
C ALA A 162 8.22 -21.54 8.52
N ASN A 163 9.17 -20.60 8.52
CA ASN A 163 10.16 -20.40 9.56
C ASN A 163 10.73 -18.97 9.50
N THR A 164 9.94 -17.94 9.81
CA THR A 164 10.53 -16.59 10.05
C THR A 164 11.05 -16.41 11.48
N MET A 165 10.87 -17.41 12.34
CA MET A 165 11.33 -17.39 13.73
C MET A 165 12.85 -17.48 13.83
N VAL A 166 13.46 -16.59 14.60
CA VAL A 166 14.85 -16.75 15.03
C VAL A 166 14.90 -17.62 16.27
N SER A 167 15.83 -18.58 16.31
CA SER A 167 16.06 -19.41 17.50
C SER A 167 17.54 -19.50 17.83
N GLY A 168 17.84 -19.68 19.12
CA GLY A 168 19.22 -19.63 19.55
C GLY A 168 19.46 -19.84 21.04
N THR A 169 20.65 -19.49 21.49
CA THR A 169 21.08 -19.59 22.88
C THR A 169 21.67 -18.26 23.36
N ILE A 170 21.23 -17.83 24.53
CA ILE A 170 21.78 -16.69 25.24
C ILE A 170 22.71 -17.20 26.33
N ARG A 171 23.90 -16.62 26.39
CA ARG A 171 24.90 -16.88 27.42
C ARG A 171 25.26 -15.58 28.11
N ILE A 172 25.72 -15.68 29.35
CA ILE A 172 26.30 -14.55 30.06
C ILE A 172 27.82 -14.71 30.12
N ASP A 173 28.53 -13.59 30.00
CA ASP A 173 29.96 -13.54 30.27
C ASP A 173 30.21 -13.99 31.73
N PRO A 174 31.11 -14.97 31.97
CA PRO A 174 31.42 -15.43 33.32
C PRO A 174 31.76 -14.32 34.31
N ASN A 175 32.37 -13.21 33.85
CA ASN A 175 32.74 -12.08 34.71
C ASN A 175 31.54 -11.24 35.19
N LEU A 176 30.37 -11.42 34.58
CA LEU A 176 29.15 -10.67 34.86
C LEU A 176 28.08 -11.50 35.60
N VAL A 177 28.31 -12.79 35.84
CA VAL A 177 27.37 -13.69 36.53
C VAL A 177 26.97 -13.14 37.90
N ASP A 178 27.95 -12.66 38.67
CA ASP A 178 27.73 -12.11 40.02
C ASP A 178 27.10 -10.70 40.00
N LYS A 179 26.92 -10.12 38.81
CA LYS A 179 26.30 -8.80 38.62
C LYS A 179 24.82 -8.90 38.25
N ILE A 180 24.29 -10.09 37.99
CA ILE A 180 22.87 -10.28 37.68
C ILE A 180 22.03 -9.85 38.90
N PRO A 181 21.13 -8.87 38.77
CA PRO A 181 20.26 -8.47 39.86
C PRO A 181 19.27 -9.59 40.23
N LYS A 182 19.02 -9.76 41.53
CA LYS A 182 17.97 -10.69 41.99
C LYS A 182 16.61 -10.26 41.43
N GLY A 183 15.91 -11.19 40.80
CA GLY A 183 14.58 -10.96 40.21
C GLY A 183 14.60 -10.23 38.87
N ALA A 184 15.76 -10.05 38.25
CA ALA A 184 15.86 -9.40 36.94
C ALA A 184 15.05 -10.14 35.86
N SER A 185 14.55 -9.37 34.90
CA SER A 185 13.88 -9.87 33.69
C SER A 185 14.86 -9.83 32.52
N LEU A 186 14.72 -10.77 31.59
CA LEU A 186 15.39 -10.71 30.29
C LEU A 186 14.42 -10.17 29.23
N PHE A 187 14.84 -9.12 28.56
CA PHE A 187 14.16 -8.57 27.39
C PHE A 187 14.89 -8.98 26.13
N LEU A 188 14.15 -9.50 25.16
CA LEU A 188 14.58 -9.66 23.78
C LEU A 188 13.86 -8.63 22.93
N ILE A 189 14.62 -7.74 22.32
CA ILE A 189 14.11 -6.62 21.54
C ILE A 189 14.67 -6.75 20.14
N ALA A 190 13.80 -7.07 19.18
CA ALA A 190 14.17 -7.09 17.77
C ALA A 190 13.88 -5.74 17.11
N ARG A 191 14.82 -5.30 16.30
CA ARG A 191 14.70 -4.12 15.42
C ARG A 191 15.18 -4.51 14.03
N SER A 192 14.71 -3.82 13.01
CA SER A 192 15.33 -3.92 11.68
C SER A 192 16.82 -3.58 11.77
N GLU A 193 17.65 -4.26 10.99
CA GLU A 193 19.09 -4.01 10.96
C GLU A 193 19.41 -2.52 10.80
N GLY A 194 20.38 -2.03 11.57
CA GLY A 194 20.81 -0.62 11.57
C GLY A 194 19.95 0.32 12.42
N ALA A 195 18.76 -0.10 12.86
CA ALA A 195 17.92 0.70 13.77
C ALA A 195 18.38 0.54 15.23
N GLN A 196 18.95 1.60 15.80
CA GLN A 196 19.41 1.64 17.20
C GLN A 196 18.34 2.15 18.19
N ARG A 197 17.35 2.91 17.70
CA ARG A 197 16.32 3.60 18.51
C ARG A 197 14.95 3.53 17.83
N GLY A 198 13.90 3.90 18.56
CA GLY A 198 12.51 3.92 18.07
C GLY A 198 11.66 2.76 18.60
N MET A 199 10.48 2.56 18.02
CA MET A 199 9.63 1.41 18.35
C MET A 199 10.30 0.10 17.88
N PRO A 200 10.36 -0.94 18.71
CA PRO A 200 10.88 -2.24 18.29
C PRO A 200 9.89 -2.98 17.38
N LEU A 201 10.42 -3.87 16.54
CA LEU A 201 9.62 -4.74 15.68
C LEU A 201 8.91 -5.80 16.52
N ALA A 202 9.68 -6.47 17.40
CA ALA A 202 9.17 -7.49 18.29
C ALA A 202 9.83 -7.40 19.67
N VAL A 203 9.08 -7.76 20.71
CA VAL A 203 9.56 -7.75 22.11
C VAL A 203 9.06 -8.99 22.83
N LYS A 204 9.96 -9.66 23.54
CA LYS A 204 9.65 -10.74 24.47
C LYS A 204 10.31 -10.48 25.81
N LYS A 205 9.50 -10.50 26.88
CA LYS A 205 9.95 -10.38 28.28
C LYS A 205 9.90 -11.75 28.95
N LEU A 206 10.98 -12.11 29.62
CA LEU A 206 11.16 -13.40 30.28
C LEU A 206 11.59 -13.18 31.74
N GLN A 207 11.10 -14.04 32.63
CA GLN A 207 11.41 -14.00 34.06
C GLN A 207 11.91 -15.37 34.53
N GLY A 208 12.70 -15.40 35.60
CA GLY A 208 13.17 -16.66 36.20
C GLY A 208 14.10 -17.46 35.28
N ILE A 209 14.84 -16.78 34.40
CA ILE A 209 15.74 -17.42 33.44
C ILE A 209 17.01 -17.94 34.10
N THR A 210 17.50 -19.08 33.62
CA THR A 210 18.81 -19.65 33.96
C THR A 210 19.67 -19.71 32.71
N PHE A 211 20.94 -19.32 32.81
CA PHE A 211 21.87 -19.37 31.68
C PHE A 211 22.61 -20.72 31.62
N PRO A 212 22.89 -21.26 30.42
CA PRO A 212 22.47 -20.74 29.11
C PRO A 212 20.95 -20.88 28.87
N TYR A 213 20.35 -19.89 28.20
CA TYR A 213 18.91 -19.85 27.94
C TYR A 213 18.61 -20.05 26.44
N SER A 214 17.79 -21.03 26.10
CA SER A 214 17.32 -21.24 24.73
C SER A 214 16.15 -20.30 24.43
N PHE A 215 16.26 -19.51 23.36
CA PHE A 215 15.24 -18.53 23.01
C PHE A 215 14.64 -18.78 21.63
N THR A 216 13.42 -18.28 21.46
CA THR A 216 12.77 -18.08 20.17
C THR A 216 12.16 -16.68 20.11
N LEU A 217 12.22 -16.06 18.93
CA LEU A 217 11.61 -14.77 18.66
C LEU A 217 11.03 -14.78 17.23
N GLY A 218 9.77 -14.39 17.07
CA GLY A 218 9.11 -14.47 15.77
C GLY A 218 7.87 -13.61 15.64
N GLN A 219 7.02 -13.92 14.65
CA GLN A 219 5.81 -13.15 14.32
C GLN A 219 4.86 -12.96 15.52
N ALA A 220 4.77 -13.94 16.41
CA ALA A 220 3.92 -13.87 17.61
C ALA A 220 4.40 -12.82 18.63
N ASP A 221 5.65 -12.36 18.52
CA ASP A 221 6.26 -11.38 19.42
C ASP A 221 6.23 -9.95 18.82
N VAL A 222 5.68 -9.78 17.60
CA VAL A 222 5.60 -8.49 16.90
C VAL A 222 4.62 -7.54 17.59
N MET A 223 5.05 -6.28 17.76
CA MET A 223 4.25 -5.28 18.48
C MET A 223 3.24 -4.51 17.62
N LEU A 224 3.54 -4.31 16.34
CA LEU A 224 2.71 -3.52 15.43
C LEU A 224 1.76 -4.41 14.62
N PRO A 225 0.44 -4.18 14.67
CA PRO A 225 -0.50 -4.85 13.76
C PRO A 225 -0.11 -4.64 12.30
N GLY A 226 -0.13 -5.71 11.50
CA GLY A 226 0.26 -5.69 10.08
C GLY A 226 1.77 -5.74 9.81
N ALA A 227 2.64 -5.53 10.82
CA ALA A 227 4.09 -5.65 10.63
C ALA A 227 4.52 -7.12 10.53
N LEU A 228 5.51 -7.39 9.67
CA LEU A 228 6.06 -8.72 9.47
C LEU A 228 7.40 -8.88 10.18
N PHE A 229 7.60 -10.02 10.84
CA PHE A 229 8.88 -10.42 11.39
C PHE A 229 9.73 -11.04 10.27
N GLU A 230 10.36 -10.20 9.45
CA GLU A 230 11.12 -10.64 8.27
C GLU A 230 12.39 -9.80 8.03
N GLY A 231 13.33 -10.38 7.29
CA GLY A 231 14.54 -9.69 6.82
C GLY A 231 15.68 -9.67 7.84
N PRO A 232 16.70 -8.81 7.61
CA PRO A 232 17.80 -8.59 8.54
C PRO A 232 17.31 -7.89 9.81
N ILE A 233 17.63 -8.48 10.96
CA ILE A 233 17.14 -8.10 12.28
C ILE A 233 18.34 -7.99 13.22
N THR A 234 18.37 -6.93 14.03
CA THR A 234 19.24 -6.83 15.20
C THR A 234 18.44 -7.16 16.44
N ILE A 235 18.89 -8.16 17.20
CA ILE A 235 18.30 -8.58 18.47
C ILE A 235 19.17 -8.05 19.60
N PHE A 236 18.58 -7.20 20.44
CA PHE A 236 19.16 -6.74 21.69
C PHE A 236 18.60 -7.59 22.83
N ALA A 237 19.49 -8.26 23.55
CA ALA A 237 19.13 -9.01 24.74
C ALA A 237 19.62 -8.23 25.97
N ARG A 238 18.74 -7.98 26.94
CA ARG A 238 19.07 -7.20 28.13
C ARG A 238 18.50 -7.83 29.39
N ILE A 239 19.34 -7.99 30.40
CA ILE A 239 18.94 -8.23 31.78
C ILE A 239 18.68 -6.86 32.40
N ASP A 240 17.44 -6.63 32.79
CA ASP A 240 16.97 -5.41 33.43
C ASP A 240 16.31 -5.74 34.79
N LYS A 241 16.45 -4.82 35.75
CA LYS A 241 15.88 -4.91 37.09
C LYS A 241 14.57 -4.13 37.25
N ASP A 242 14.41 -3.00 36.57
CA ASP A 242 13.32 -2.06 36.86
C ASP A 242 12.00 -2.38 36.12
N GLY A 243 12.06 -3.31 35.18
CA GLY A 243 10.95 -3.81 34.40
C GLY A 243 10.69 -3.02 33.11
N ASP A 244 11.51 -2.01 32.80
CA ASP A 244 11.52 -1.24 31.56
C ASP A 244 12.43 -1.90 30.51
N ALA A 245 12.06 -1.76 29.24
CA ALA A 245 12.88 -2.21 28.12
C ALA A 245 13.97 -1.17 27.76
N ALA A 246 13.88 0.06 28.27
CA ALA A 246 14.89 1.09 28.09
C ALA A 246 16.21 0.70 28.79
N PRO A 247 17.38 1.09 28.25
CA PRO A 247 18.66 0.81 28.93
C PRO A 247 18.80 1.67 30.19
N ALA A 248 19.14 1.04 31.31
CA ALA A 248 19.43 1.70 32.58
C ALA A 248 20.83 1.32 33.11
N PRO A 249 21.47 2.19 33.92
CA PRO A 249 22.69 1.84 34.62
C PRO A 249 22.53 0.59 35.49
N GLY A 250 23.47 -0.34 35.36
CA GLY A 250 23.47 -1.63 36.05
C GLY A 250 22.84 -2.79 35.26
N ASP A 251 22.24 -2.51 34.11
CA ASP A 251 21.77 -3.54 33.20
C ASP A 251 22.94 -4.27 32.54
N ILE A 252 22.70 -5.52 32.13
CA ILE A 252 23.66 -6.29 31.36
C ILE A 252 23.05 -6.58 30.00
N ASP A 253 23.71 -6.17 28.92
CA ASP A 253 23.22 -6.40 27.57
C ASP A 253 24.23 -7.08 26.63
N GLY A 254 23.67 -7.51 25.51
CA GLY A 254 24.35 -8.14 24.40
C GLY A 254 23.51 -7.97 23.12
N VAL A 255 24.16 -8.09 21.97
CA VAL A 255 23.52 -7.81 20.68
C VAL A 255 23.98 -8.81 19.64
N VAL A 256 23.09 -9.15 18.71
CA VAL A 256 23.42 -9.93 17.51
C VAL A 256 22.63 -9.40 16.31
N THR A 257 23.24 -9.43 15.14
CA THR A 257 22.54 -9.24 13.87
C THR A 257 22.38 -10.59 13.19
N THR A 258 21.18 -10.88 12.70
CA THR A 258 20.75 -12.17 12.15
C THR A 258 19.63 -11.95 11.13
N ASN A 259 19.20 -12.99 10.43
CA ASN A 259 18.03 -12.93 9.56
C ASN A 259 16.86 -13.68 10.17
N SER A 260 15.64 -13.25 9.85
CA SER A 260 14.43 -14.03 10.16
C SER A 260 14.57 -15.47 9.66
N GLY A 261 14.37 -16.44 10.56
CA GLY A 261 14.49 -17.87 10.25
C GLY A 261 15.83 -18.51 10.63
N ASP A 262 16.83 -17.71 10.99
CA ASP A 262 18.11 -18.24 11.46
C ASP A 262 17.93 -19.07 12.74
N GLN A 263 18.65 -20.18 12.81
CA GLN A 263 18.67 -21.08 13.95
C GLN A 263 20.05 -21.09 14.59
N GLN A 264 20.12 -21.53 15.85
CA GLN A 264 21.38 -21.65 16.59
C GLN A 264 22.12 -20.30 16.77
N VAL A 265 21.40 -19.19 16.73
CA VAL A 265 21.96 -17.85 16.94
C VAL A 265 22.50 -17.74 18.37
N GLN A 266 23.72 -17.22 18.53
CA GLN A 266 24.31 -17.03 19.84
C GLN A 266 24.29 -15.56 20.22
N ILE A 267 23.76 -15.26 21.40
CA ILE A 267 23.86 -13.93 22.03
C ILE A 267 24.69 -14.08 23.30
N ILE A 268 25.70 -13.22 23.46
CA ILE A 268 26.51 -13.16 24.67
C ILE A 268 26.22 -11.84 25.36
N LEU A 269 25.74 -11.91 26.60
CA LEU A 269 25.56 -10.77 27.49
C LEU A 269 26.90 -10.44 28.12
N ASN A 270 27.59 -9.43 27.59
CA ASN A 270 28.99 -9.12 27.90
C ASN A 270 29.24 -7.65 28.22
N ASN A 271 28.19 -6.82 28.21
CA ASN A 271 28.31 -5.39 28.46
C ASN A 271 27.48 -5.01 29.70
N LEU A 272 28.14 -4.50 30.73
CA LEU A 272 27.49 -3.90 31.89
C LEU A 272 27.31 -2.41 31.62
N ILE A 273 26.07 -1.93 31.60
CA ILE A 273 25.77 -0.52 31.39
C ILE A 273 26.24 0.27 32.62
N GLY A 274 27.21 1.15 32.38
CA GLY A 274 27.76 2.02 33.42
C GLY A 274 26.78 3.10 33.89
N PRO A 275 27.11 3.77 35.01
CA PRO A 275 26.44 5.01 35.43
C PRO A 275 26.63 6.16 34.44
#